data_AF-A0A0W0Z278-F1
#
_entry.id   AF-A0A0W0Z278-F1
#
_cell.length_a   1.000
_cell.length_b   1.000
_cell.length_c   1.000
_cell.angle_alpha   90.00
_cell.angle_beta   90.00
_cell.angle_gamma   90.00
#
_symmetry.space_group_name_H-M   'P 1'
#
loop_
_entity.id
_entity.type
_entity.pdbx_description
1 polymer ?
#
loop_
_entity_poly.entity_id
_entity_poly.type
_entity_poly.pdbx_seq_one_letter_code
_entity_poly.pdbx_strand_id
1 'polypeptide(L)'
;MATSSNEFAALVNQLHKSPNDPAIKAAVVQHLPKVLALAQDNPMALYHLAHIYPPNSSQYKQTMRQSANLGCTNAMLVMCQILAKTDDVNDLRKAVHYLGMIQRSNDSYIIGQAKKLVTEYPLLARTMREHAQPRLYHNNNIHQFFTRQPEKEVNSKYIDAAACKI
;
A
#
# COMPACT_ATOMS: atom_id res chain seq x y z
N MET A 1 -30.19 -8.59 22.15
CA MET A 1 -29.64 -7.22 22.01
C MET A 1 -28.42 -7.26 21.10
N ALA A 2 -28.39 -6.41 20.08
CA ALA A 2 -27.33 -6.43 19.08
C ALA A 2 -26.10 -5.66 19.60
N THR A 3 -25.21 -6.32 20.35
CA THR A 3 -23.91 -5.73 20.66
C THR A 3 -23.11 -5.48 19.38
N SER A 4 -22.77 -4.22 19.14
CA SER A 4 -22.05 -3.74 17.96
C SER A 4 -20.54 -4.04 18.05
N SER A 5 -19.83 -4.05 16.93
CA SER A 5 -18.36 -4.18 16.96
C SER A 5 -17.68 -3.01 17.71
N ASN A 6 -18.35 -1.85 17.80
CA ASN A 6 -17.89 -0.69 18.55
C ASN A 6 -17.94 -0.92 20.07
N GLU A 7 -19.00 -1.54 20.59
CA GLU A 7 -19.08 -1.94 22.01
C GLU A 7 -17.96 -2.91 22.37
N PHE A 8 -17.68 -3.87 21.48
CA PHE A 8 -16.55 -4.77 21.67
C PHE A 8 -15.21 -4.01 21.72
N ALA A 9 -14.99 -3.05 20.82
CA ALA A 9 -13.80 -2.22 20.85
C ALA A 9 -13.66 -1.45 22.18
N ALA A 10 -14.77 -0.94 22.72
CA ALA A 10 -14.78 -0.28 24.02
C ALA A 10 -14.38 -1.25 25.16
N LEU A 11 -14.92 -2.47 25.15
CA LEU A 11 -14.58 -3.52 26.13
C LEU A 11 -13.10 -3.92 26.05
N VAL A 12 -12.57 -4.10 24.84
CA VAL A 12 -11.15 -4.40 24.63
C VAL A 12 -10.28 -3.25 25.14
N ASN A 13 -10.64 -1.99 24.87
CA ASN A 13 -9.91 -0.84 25.40
C ASN A 13 -9.96 -0.78 26.94
N GLN A 14 -11.08 -1.15 27.56
CA GLN A 14 -11.17 -1.26 29.02
C GLN A 14 -10.30 -2.41 29.55
N LEU A 15 -10.27 -3.55 28.87
CA LEU A 15 -9.41 -4.68 29.23
C LEU A 15 -7.92 -4.29 29.21
N HIS A 16 -7.49 -3.48 28.24
CA HIS A 16 -6.10 -2.99 28.19
C HIS A 16 -5.77 -2.06 29.36
N LYS A 17 -6.74 -1.29 29.86
CA LYS A 17 -6.57 -0.41 31.05
C LYS A 17 -6.60 -1.20 32.35
N SER A 18 -7.42 -2.24 32.42
CA SER A 18 -7.66 -3.03 33.63
C SER A 18 -7.53 -4.54 33.34
N PRO A 19 -6.32 -5.02 33.02
CA PRO A 19 -6.10 -6.39 32.53
C PRO A 19 -6.34 -7.48 33.58
N ASN A 20 -6.52 -7.12 34.85
CA ASN A 20 -6.80 -8.05 35.94
C ASN A 20 -8.27 -8.08 36.36
N ASP A 21 -9.13 -7.28 35.73
CA ASP A 21 -10.56 -7.29 36.02
C ASP A 21 -11.23 -8.54 35.40
N PRO A 22 -11.77 -9.46 36.23
CA PRO A 22 -12.40 -10.68 35.75
C PRO A 22 -13.73 -10.43 35.04
N ALA A 23 -14.47 -9.38 35.40
CA ALA A 23 -15.76 -9.06 34.80
C ALA A 23 -15.57 -8.59 33.35
N ILE A 24 -14.56 -7.74 33.11
CA ILE A 24 -14.24 -7.26 31.76
C ILE A 24 -13.75 -8.41 30.88
N LYS A 25 -12.91 -9.32 31.41
CA LYS A 25 -12.50 -10.53 30.69
C LYS A 25 -13.68 -11.39 30.28
N ALA A 26 -14.61 -11.64 31.20
CA ALA A 26 -15.81 -12.41 30.92
C ALA A 26 -16.66 -11.77 29.82
N ALA A 27 -16.86 -10.45 29.89
CA ALA A 27 -17.60 -9.69 28.86
C ALA A 27 -16.94 -9.78 27.48
N VAL A 28 -15.61 -9.60 27.38
CA VAL A 28 -14.87 -9.73 26.11
C VAL A 28 -15.03 -11.15 25.54
N VAL A 29 -14.86 -12.19 26.36
CA VAL A 29 -15.02 -13.58 25.94
C VAL A 29 -16.45 -13.88 25.49
N GLN A 30 -17.46 -13.32 26.17
CA GLN A 30 -18.86 -13.48 25.81
C GLN A 30 -19.19 -12.87 24.43
N HIS A 31 -18.59 -11.73 24.09
CA HIS A 31 -18.84 -11.04 22.82
C HIS A 31 -17.96 -11.51 21.66
N LEU A 32 -16.85 -12.19 21.94
CA LEU A 32 -15.87 -12.61 20.95
C LEU A 32 -16.46 -13.46 19.79
N PRO A 33 -17.28 -14.50 20.02
CA PRO A 33 -17.82 -15.32 18.92
C PRO A 33 -18.64 -14.50 17.92
N LYS A 34 -19.37 -13.50 18.43
CA LYS A 34 -20.21 -12.64 17.60
C LYS A 34 -19.37 -11.69 16.75
N VAL A 35 -18.31 -11.10 17.31
CA VAL A 35 -17.41 -10.23 16.55
C VAL A 35 -16.60 -11.02 15.54
N LEU A 36 -16.22 -12.26 15.85
CA LEU A 36 -15.62 -13.19 14.88
C LEU A 36 -16.54 -13.44 13.69
N ALA A 37 -17.83 -13.67 13.92
CA ALA A 37 -18.80 -13.82 12.84
C ALA A 37 -18.94 -12.52 12.02
N LEU A 38 -19.04 -11.37 12.67
CA LEU A 38 -19.13 -10.08 11.97
C LEU A 38 -17.87 -9.75 11.16
N ALA A 39 -16.69 -10.15 11.65
CA ALA A 39 -15.41 -9.85 11.02
C ALA A 39 -15.16 -10.61 9.72
N GLN A 40 -15.99 -11.61 9.39
CA GLN A 40 -15.91 -12.32 8.11
C GLN A 40 -16.20 -11.38 6.93
N ASP A 41 -17.21 -10.52 7.08
CA ASP A 41 -17.69 -9.63 6.01
C ASP A 41 -17.51 -8.15 6.33
N ASN A 42 -17.27 -7.79 7.59
CA ASN A 42 -17.11 -6.40 8.03
C ASN A 42 -15.65 -6.06 8.34
N PRO A 43 -14.98 -5.24 7.52
CA PRO A 43 -13.57 -4.91 7.71
C PRO A 43 -13.34 -4.07 8.99
N MET A 44 -14.33 -3.30 9.46
CA MET A 44 -14.25 -2.58 10.73
C MET A 44 -14.35 -3.52 11.92
N ALA A 45 -15.18 -4.57 11.85
CA ALA A 45 -15.23 -5.57 12.90
C ALA A 45 -13.91 -6.35 13.00
N LEU A 46 -13.29 -6.65 11.85
CA LEU A 46 -11.96 -7.24 11.80
C LEU A 46 -10.87 -6.31 12.37
N TYR A 47 -10.98 -5.00 12.13
CA TYR A 47 -10.12 -3.99 12.77
C TYR A 47 -10.26 -4.01 14.30
N HIS A 48 -11.48 -4.05 14.82
CA HIS A 48 -11.71 -4.14 16.27
C HIS A 48 -11.23 -5.47 16.86
N LEU A 49 -11.41 -6.58 16.15
CA LEU A 49 -10.90 -7.89 16.52
C LEU A 49 -9.36 -7.90 16.63
N ALA A 50 -8.65 -7.14 15.80
CA ALA A 50 -7.19 -7.11 15.86
C ALA A 50 -6.67 -6.63 17.22
N HIS A 51 -7.37 -5.71 17.90
CA HIS A 51 -6.94 -5.11 19.16
C HIS A 51 -6.98 -6.05 20.38
N ILE A 52 -7.52 -7.25 20.24
CA ILE A 52 -7.40 -8.29 21.27
C ILE A 52 -5.96 -8.80 21.36
N TYR A 53 -5.23 -8.74 20.25
CA TYR A 53 -3.84 -9.15 20.17
C TYR A 53 -2.91 -8.00 20.60
N PRO A 54 -1.73 -8.31 21.18
CA PRO A 54 -0.72 -7.31 21.46
C PRO A 54 -0.28 -6.58 20.17
N PRO A 55 -0.08 -5.24 20.18
CA PRO A 55 0.24 -4.47 18.97
C PRO A 55 1.50 -4.92 18.20
N ASN A 56 2.45 -5.55 18.90
CA ASN A 56 3.70 -6.04 18.31
C ASN A 56 3.62 -7.48 17.80
N SER A 57 2.52 -8.18 18.05
CA SER A 57 2.34 -9.58 17.65
C SER A 57 2.19 -9.74 16.13
N SER A 58 2.58 -10.90 15.60
CA SER A 58 2.38 -11.23 14.19
C SER A 58 0.89 -11.32 13.85
N GLN A 59 0.08 -11.85 14.77
CA GLN A 59 -1.38 -11.93 14.64
C GLN A 59 -1.99 -10.54 14.47
N TYR A 60 -1.65 -9.58 15.33
CA TYR A 60 -2.11 -8.20 15.21
C TYR A 60 -1.81 -7.63 13.81
N LYS A 61 -0.56 -7.72 13.36
CA LYS A 61 -0.13 -7.20 12.06
C LYS A 61 -0.86 -7.89 10.90
N GLN A 62 -1.07 -9.20 10.99
CA GLN A 62 -1.77 -9.97 9.95
C GLN A 62 -3.26 -9.60 9.88
N THR A 63 -3.96 -9.56 11.02
CA THR A 63 -5.38 -9.19 11.09
C THR A 63 -5.58 -7.73 10.66
N MET A 64 -4.69 -6.82 11.08
CA MET A 64 -4.72 -5.42 10.67
C MET A 64 -4.53 -5.26 9.17
N ARG A 65 -3.58 -6.00 8.59
CA ARG A 65 -3.37 -6.02 7.13
C ARG A 65 -4.59 -6.56 6.38
N GLN A 66 -5.21 -7.63 6.88
CA GLN A 66 -6.42 -8.17 6.27
C GLN A 66 -7.57 -7.15 6.30
N SER A 67 -7.79 -6.49 7.43
CA SER A 67 -8.77 -5.40 7.56
C SER A 67 -8.48 -4.23 6.61
N ALA A 68 -7.22 -3.83 6.48
CA ALA A 68 -6.79 -2.78 5.56
C ALA A 68 -7.06 -3.17 4.10
N ASN A 69 -6.72 -4.41 3.71
CA ASN A 69 -6.95 -4.92 2.35
C ASN A 69 -8.43 -5.02 1.99
N LEU A 70 -9.31 -5.23 2.98
CA LEU A 70 -10.76 -5.22 2.81
C LEU A 70 -11.37 -3.81 2.80
N GLY A 71 -10.57 -2.75 2.91
CA GLY A 71 -11.05 -1.37 2.75
C GLY A 71 -11.21 -0.57 4.05
N CYS A 72 -10.81 -1.09 5.21
CA CYS A 72 -10.90 -0.32 6.46
C CYS A 72 -9.82 0.79 6.51
N THR A 73 -10.25 2.05 6.42
CA THR A 73 -9.37 3.24 6.48
C THR A 73 -8.61 3.34 7.80
N ASN A 74 -9.24 2.98 8.93
CA ASN A 74 -8.57 2.91 10.24
C ASN A 74 -7.41 1.91 10.23
N ALA A 75 -7.63 0.72 9.65
CA ALA A 75 -6.59 -0.30 9.56
C ALA A 75 -5.47 0.12 8.60
N MET A 76 -5.82 0.73 7.47
CA MET A 76 -4.83 1.29 6.53
C MET A 76 -3.93 2.31 7.21
N LEU A 77 -4.48 3.23 8.00
CA LEU A 77 -3.68 4.24 8.71
C LEU A 77 -2.70 3.60 9.70
N VAL A 78 -3.16 2.60 10.46
CA VAL A 78 -2.29 1.83 11.38
C VAL A 78 -1.20 1.09 10.60
N MET A 79 -1.54 0.48 9.47
CA MET A 79 -0.56 -0.20 8.64
C MET A 79 0.47 0.79 8.07
N CYS A 80 0.06 1.98 7.64
CA CYS A 80 1.00 3.03 7.23
C CYS A 80 1.96 3.38 8.36
N GLN A 81 1.49 3.53 9.61
CA GLN A 81 2.34 3.80 10.77
C GLN A 81 3.34 2.66 11.03
N ILE A 82 2.91 1.41 10.94
CA ILE A 82 3.78 0.25 11.16
C ILE A 82 4.85 0.16 10.07
N LEU A 83 4.45 0.32 8.81
CA LEU A 83 5.34 0.19 7.65
C LEU A 83 6.31 1.39 7.53
N ALA A 84 5.87 2.60 7.89
CA ALA A 84 6.70 3.80 7.85
C ALA A 84 7.83 3.81 8.88
N LYS A 85 7.72 2.99 9.94
CA LYS A 85 8.78 2.77 10.93
C LYS A 85 9.88 1.83 10.43
N THR A 86 9.70 1.21 9.27
CA THR A 86 10.69 0.32 8.65
C THR A 86 11.45 1.09 7.57
N ASP A 87 12.73 0.75 7.39
CA ASP A 87 13.55 1.27 6.28
C ASP A 87 13.43 0.39 5.01
N ASP A 88 12.47 -0.54 4.97
CA ASP A 88 12.26 -1.42 3.83
C ASP A 88 11.47 -0.72 2.72
N VAL A 89 12.04 -0.74 1.50
CA VAL A 89 11.45 -0.06 0.34
C VAL A 89 10.09 -0.68 -0.06
N ASN A 90 9.90 -1.99 0.11
CA ASN A 90 8.64 -2.63 -0.24
C ASN A 90 7.54 -2.25 0.74
N ASP A 91 7.87 -2.14 2.03
CA ASP A 91 6.95 -1.71 3.06
C ASP A 91 6.58 -0.23 2.91
N LEU A 92 7.53 0.64 2.57
CA LEU A 92 7.25 2.03 2.20
C LEU A 92 6.33 2.13 0.97
N ARG A 93 6.53 1.30 -0.07
CA ARG A 93 5.64 1.25 -1.23
C ARG A 93 4.23 0.81 -0.86
N LYS A 94 4.08 -0.19 0.01
CA LYS A 94 2.77 -0.62 0.52
C LYS A 94 2.10 0.48 1.35
N ALA A 95 2.86 1.21 2.17
CA ALA A 95 2.33 2.35 2.91
C ALA A 95 1.81 3.44 1.95
N VAL A 96 2.55 3.77 0.90
CA VAL A 96 2.11 4.71 -0.15
C VAL A 96 0.84 4.22 -0.84
N HIS A 97 0.72 2.92 -1.12
CA HIS A 97 -0.50 2.34 -1.68
C HIS A 97 -1.71 2.57 -0.77
N TYR A 98 -1.60 2.26 0.52
CA TYR A 98 -2.66 2.51 1.50
C TYR A 98 -2.98 4.00 1.67
N LEU A 99 -1.98 4.88 1.65
CA LEU A 99 -2.20 6.34 1.65
C LEU A 99 -3.04 6.78 0.45
N GLY A 100 -2.76 6.23 -0.75
CA GLY A 100 -3.55 6.50 -1.95
C GLY A 100 -5.00 6.02 -1.81
N MET A 101 -5.23 4.87 -1.16
CA MET A 101 -6.58 4.39 -0.86
C MET A 101 -7.30 5.30 0.15
N ILE A 102 -6.62 5.72 1.23
CA ILE A 102 -7.15 6.67 2.22
C ILE A 102 -7.54 8.00 1.55
N GLN A 103 -6.69 8.54 0.67
CA GLN A 103 -6.97 9.80 -0.02
C GLN A 103 -8.21 9.73 -0.93
N ARG A 104 -8.52 8.55 -1.48
CA ARG A 104 -9.73 8.30 -2.28
C ARG A 104 -10.95 7.96 -1.43
N SER A 105 -10.78 7.77 -0.13
CA SER A 105 -11.89 7.55 0.79
C SER A 105 -12.63 8.87 1.07
N ASN A 106 -13.87 8.78 1.54
CA ASN A 106 -14.63 9.94 2.01
C ASN A 106 -14.42 10.23 3.51
N ASP A 107 -13.39 9.63 4.12
CA ASP A 107 -13.09 9.74 5.56
C ASP A 107 -12.17 10.93 5.82
N SER A 108 -12.76 12.11 5.99
CA SER A 108 -12.01 13.36 6.17
C SER A 108 -11.09 13.34 7.39
N TYR A 109 -11.49 12.64 8.45
CA TYR A 109 -10.70 12.49 9.67
C TYR A 109 -9.44 11.66 9.40
N ILE A 110 -9.58 10.48 8.80
CA ILE A 110 -8.44 9.61 8.50
C ILE A 110 -7.53 10.23 7.43
N ILE A 111 -8.07 10.96 6.46
CA ILE A 111 -7.28 11.76 5.52
C ILE A 111 -6.42 12.79 6.25
N GLY A 112 -6.99 13.50 7.24
CA GLY A 112 -6.26 14.47 8.06
C GLY A 112 -5.11 13.80 8.83
N GLN A 113 -5.36 12.64 9.43
CA GLN A 113 -4.35 11.88 10.15
C GLN A 113 -3.25 11.31 9.23
N ALA A 114 -3.61 10.86 8.04
CA ALA A 114 -2.65 10.39 7.03
C ALA A 114 -1.71 11.52 6.58
N LYS A 115 -2.20 12.76 6.42
CA LYS A 115 -1.35 13.92 6.09
C LYS A 115 -0.34 14.24 7.20
N LYS A 116 -0.77 14.17 8.46
CA LYS A 116 0.13 14.31 9.63
C LYS A 116 1.21 13.23 9.61
N LEU A 117 0.83 11.99 9.34
CA LEU A 117 1.76 10.87 9.25
C LEU A 117 2.84 11.07 8.19
N VAL A 118 2.48 11.54 6.99
CA VAL A 118 3.45 11.84 5.92
C VAL A 118 4.42 12.94 6.35
N THR A 119 3.96 13.90 7.16
CA THR A 119 4.82 14.97 7.69
C THR A 119 5.81 14.45 8.73
N GLU A 120 5.41 13.44 9.52
CA GLU A 120 6.23 12.81 10.56
C GLU A 120 7.32 11.88 10.00
N TYR A 121 7.09 11.25 8.85
CA TYR A 121 8.01 10.28 8.25
C TYR A 121 8.56 10.76 6.88
N PRO A 122 9.73 11.43 6.85
CA PRO A 122 10.30 12.00 5.61
C PRO A 122 10.57 10.99 4.50
N LEU A 123 10.97 9.76 4.85
CA LEU A 123 11.18 8.67 3.88
C LEU A 123 9.87 8.31 3.17
N LEU A 124 8.77 8.19 3.92
CA LEU A 124 7.44 7.96 3.37
C LEU A 124 7.01 9.09 2.43
N ALA A 125 7.23 10.35 2.82
CA ALA A 125 6.93 11.51 1.98
C ALA A 125 7.73 11.53 0.68
N ARG A 126 9.01 11.12 0.73
CA ARG A 126 9.85 10.98 -0.45
C ARG A 126 9.32 9.87 -1.37
N THR A 127 9.07 8.68 -0.85
CA THR A 127 8.53 7.56 -1.65
C THR A 127 7.18 7.92 -2.27
N MET A 128 6.32 8.65 -1.56
CA MET A 128 5.03 9.11 -2.10
C MET A 128 5.21 10.05 -3.30
N ARG A 129 6.18 10.98 -3.25
CA ARG A 129 6.49 11.87 -4.37
C ARG A 129 7.06 11.12 -5.57
N GLU A 130 7.98 10.18 -5.33
CA GLU A 130 8.56 9.33 -6.38
C GLU A 130 7.50 8.45 -7.07
N HIS A 131 6.48 8.02 -6.33
CA HIS A 131 5.38 7.22 -6.87
C HIS A 131 4.30 8.05 -7.58
N ALA A 132 4.17 9.34 -7.22
CA ALA A 132 3.24 10.27 -7.85
C ALA A 132 3.79 10.87 -9.15
N GLN A 133 5.11 10.93 -9.31
CA GLN A 133 5.70 11.31 -10.58
C GLN A 133 5.49 10.18 -11.59
N PRO A 134 4.84 10.44 -12.75
CA PRO A 134 4.93 9.54 -13.87
C PRO A 134 6.41 9.31 -14.12
N ARG A 135 6.84 8.05 -14.27
CA ARG A 135 8.19 7.76 -14.72
C ARG A 135 8.36 8.43 -16.09
N LEU A 136 8.89 9.65 -16.11
CA LEU A 136 9.38 10.33 -17.30
C LEU A 136 10.72 9.70 -17.73
N TYR A 137 10.86 8.38 -17.59
CA TYR A 137 11.85 7.61 -18.31
C TYR A 137 11.30 7.43 -19.72
N HIS A 138 11.49 8.51 -20.49
CA HIS A 138 12.06 8.48 -21.82
C HIS A 138 12.21 7.07 -22.40
N ASN A 139 11.16 6.62 -23.05
CA ASN A 139 11.14 5.40 -23.83
C ASN A 139 11.90 5.66 -25.13
N ASN A 140 13.23 5.73 -25.07
CA ASN A 140 14.06 6.12 -26.21
C ASN A 140 15.10 5.10 -26.64
N ASN A 141 15.03 3.83 -26.20
CA ASN A 141 16.00 2.82 -26.67
C ASN A 141 15.45 1.39 -26.66
N ILE A 142 14.26 1.15 -27.20
CA ILE A 142 13.83 -0.22 -27.51
C ILE A 142 13.28 -0.21 -28.95
N HIS A 143 14.02 -0.87 -29.86
CA HIS A 143 13.76 -1.12 -31.29
C HIS A 143 14.38 -0.16 -32.33
N GLN A 144 15.72 -0.12 -32.43
CA GLN A 144 16.42 0.26 -33.67
C GLN A 144 17.51 -0.75 -34.09
N PHE A 145 17.32 -2.04 -33.79
CA PHE A 145 18.24 -3.09 -34.27
C PHE A 145 18.11 -3.38 -35.78
N PHE A 146 17.14 -2.79 -36.48
CA PHE A 146 16.94 -2.92 -37.92
C PHE A 146 16.60 -1.59 -38.58
N THR A 147 17.44 -0.56 -38.44
CA THR A 147 17.42 0.54 -39.42
C THR A 147 18.09 0.06 -40.71
N ARG A 148 17.33 0.03 -41.82
CA ARG A 148 17.88 -0.13 -43.18
C ARG A 148 18.98 0.91 -43.35
N GLN A 149 20.19 0.47 -43.73
CA GLN A 149 21.23 1.39 -44.16
C GLN A 149 20.72 2.22 -45.35
N PRO A 150 21.05 3.51 -45.44
CA PRO A 150 20.72 4.29 -46.62
C PRO A 150 21.42 3.65 -47.83
N GLU A 151 20.64 3.37 -48.88
CA GLU A 151 21.13 2.86 -50.14
C GLU A 151 22.26 3.76 -50.66
N LYS A 152 23.45 3.19 -50.82
CA LYS A 152 24.51 3.86 -51.58
C LYS A 152 24.00 3.98 -53.02
N GLU A 153 23.66 5.20 -53.42
CA GLU A 153 23.58 5.56 -54.84
C GLU A 153 24.94 5.22 -55.48
N VAL A 154 24.98 4.11 -56.20
CA VAL A 154 26.10 3.80 -57.10
C VAL A 154 25.94 4.74 -58.29
N ASN A 155 26.59 5.89 -58.20
CA ASN A 155 26.86 6.76 -59.34
C ASN A 155 27.78 6.01 -60.32
N SER A 156 27.19 5.19 -61.19
CA SER A 156 27.88 4.60 -62.33
C SER A 156 27.98 5.65 -63.42
N LYS A 157 29.04 6.47 -63.36
CA LYS A 157 29.50 7.29 -64.47
C LYS A 157 30.92 6.88 -64.83
N TYR A 158 30.98 6.18 -65.97
CA TYR A 158 32.05 6.10 -66.97
C TYR A 158 33.45 5.73 -66.48
N ILE A 159 33.98 4.61 -67.00
CA ILE A 159 35.13 4.68 -67.93
C ILE A 159 34.91 3.66 -69.05
N ASP A 160 34.69 4.19 -70.25
CA ASP A 160 34.83 3.51 -71.53
C ASP A 160 36.22 3.90 -72.08
N ALA A 161 37.09 2.92 -72.31
CA ALA A 161 38.38 3.06 -72.99
C ALA A 161 38.93 1.65 -73.26
N ALA A 162 39.49 1.29 -74.41
CA ALA A 162 39.64 1.91 -75.71
C ALA A 162 40.08 0.75 -76.61
N ALA A 163 39.39 0.53 -77.73
CA ALA A 163 39.91 -0.29 -78.81
C ALA A 163 40.78 0.60 -79.72
N CYS A 164 42.06 0.26 -79.85
CA CYS A 164 42.89 0.73 -80.95
C CYS A 164 43.95 -0.33 -81.32
N LYS A 165 44.04 -0.58 -82.63
CA LYS A 165 44.77 -1.62 -83.36
C LYS A 165 46.29 -1.43 -83.35
N ILE A 166 47.04 -2.53 -83.54
CA ILE A 166 48.02 -2.71 -84.64
C ILE A 166 47.80 -4.10 -85.23
#